data_AF-A0A2U9CDG5-F1
#
_entry.id   AF-A0A2U9CDG5-F1
#
_cell.length_a   1.000
_cell.length_b   1.000
_cell.length_c   1.000
_cell.angle_alpha   90.00
_cell.angle_beta   90.00
_cell.angle_gamma   90.00
#
_symmetry.space_group_name_H-M   'P 1'
#
loop_
_entity.id
_entity.type
_entity.pdbx_description
1 polymer ?
#
loop_
_entity_poly.entity_id
_entity_poly.type
_entity_poly.pdbx_seq_one_letter_code
_entity_poly.pdbx_strand_id
1 'polypeptide(L)'
;MELKKRALKVVESLLEDSVAEDFLVDCAKFITRANYRDAVEERSIAKMCGYPICPNKLGKMPTQQYKICTKTNRVYDMTERKCFCSNFCYKASKEFEVQISKTHLWRRPHASERSGEEVMLSETHLKEEDIDSPLTAQPEEHRSSSQCLAAGGT
;
A
#
# COMPACT_ATOMS: atom_id res chain seq x y z
N MET A 1 -7.57 -4.39 19.08
CA MET A 1 -7.07 -3.08 19.60
C MET A 1 -5.56 -3.07 19.82
N GLU A 2 -4.98 -4.16 20.33
CA GLU A 2 -3.54 -4.27 20.64
C GLU A 2 -2.60 -4.06 19.43
N LEU A 3 -2.93 -4.63 18.26
CA LEU A 3 -2.11 -4.46 17.04
C LEU A 3 -1.98 -3.01 16.57
N LYS A 4 -3.05 -2.22 16.71
CA LYS A 4 -3.03 -0.80 16.34
C LYS A 4 -2.13 0.01 17.28
N LYS A 5 -2.16 -0.29 18.58
CA LYS A 5 -1.27 0.36 19.57
C LYS A 5 0.19 0.04 19.31
N ARG A 6 0.51 -1.21 18.98
CA ARG A 6 1.87 -1.63 18.63
C ARG A 6 2.36 -0.97 17.34
N ALA A 7 1.53 -0.94 16.31
CA ALA A 7 1.86 -0.27 15.06
C ALA A 7 2.13 1.23 15.26
N LEU A 8 1.31 1.91 16.07
CA LEU A 8 1.50 3.32 16.41
C LEU A 8 2.86 3.55 17.10
N LYS A 9 3.14 2.78 18.15
CA LYS A 9 4.42 2.88 18.87
C LYS A 9 5.63 2.67 17.96
N VAL A 10 5.53 1.72 17.02
CA VAL A 10 6.60 1.49 16.04
C VAL A 10 6.80 2.70 15.14
N VAL A 11 5.73 3.32 14.63
CA VAL A 11 5.83 4.51 13.78
C VAL A 11 6.44 5.67 14.57
N GLU A 12 6.02 5.90 15.81
CA GLU A 12 6.60 6.94 16.68
C GLU A 12 8.10 6.74 16.89
N SER A 13 8.53 5.50 17.17
CA SER A 13 9.97 5.20 17.31
C SER A 13 10.76 5.39 16.03
N LEU A 14 10.17 5.19 14.84
CA LEU A 14 10.84 5.48 13.57
C LEU A 14 11.05 6.99 13.34
N LEU A 15 10.37 7.86 14.08
CA LEU A 15 10.55 9.31 14.03
C LEU A 15 11.58 9.85 15.02
N GLU A 16 12.17 9.00 15.87
CA GLU A 16 13.28 9.36 16.76
C GLU A 16 14.60 9.52 15.96
N ASP A 17 15.66 10.10 16.56
CA ASP A 17 16.88 10.49 15.84
C ASP A 17 17.48 9.37 14.97
N SER A 18 17.68 8.19 15.55
CA SER A 18 18.09 6.97 14.84
C SER A 18 17.66 5.72 15.60
N VAL A 19 17.29 4.67 14.88
CA VAL A 19 16.98 3.36 15.46
C VAL A 19 18.07 2.33 15.18
N ALA A 20 18.14 1.28 16.00
CA ALA A 20 19.02 0.14 15.76
C ALA A 20 18.54 -0.69 14.55
N GLU A 21 19.47 -1.38 13.89
CA GLU A 21 19.18 -2.21 12.72
C GLU A 21 18.21 -3.35 13.04
N ASP A 22 18.45 -4.09 14.13
CA ASP A 22 17.58 -5.18 14.58
C ASP A 22 16.14 -4.70 14.83
N PHE A 23 16.01 -3.50 15.42
CA PHE A 23 14.71 -2.88 15.65
C PHE A 23 14.00 -2.57 14.32
N LEU A 24 14.69 -1.98 13.34
CA LEU A 24 14.12 -1.67 12.04
C LEU A 24 13.62 -2.94 11.34
N VAL A 25 14.36 -4.04 11.41
CA VAL A 25 13.96 -5.34 10.85
C VAL A 25 12.67 -5.85 11.52
N ASP A 26 12.57 -5.74 12.84
CA ASP A 26 11.36 -6.14 13.56
C ASP A 26 10.16 -5.24 13.24
N CYS A 27 10.37 -3.94 13.03
CA CYS A 27 9.31 -3.01 12.64
C CYS A 27 8.58 -3.44 11.37
N ALA A 28 9.29 -4.06 10.40
CA ALA A 28 8.71 -4.48 9.12
C ALA A 28 7.50 -5.43 9.29
N LYS A 29 7.44 -6.18 10.40
CA LYS A 29 6.32 -7.08 10.75
C LYS A 29 5.04 -6.32 11.12
N PHE A 30 5.18 -5.11 11.65
CA PHE A 30 4.09 -4.33 12.26
C PHE A 30 3.67 -3.10 11.47
N ILE A 31 4.36 -2.77 10.38
CA ILE A 31 4.03 -1.62 9.52
C ILE A 31 3.67 -2.04 8.10
N THR A 32 2.97 -1.14 7.41
CA THR A 32 2.75 -1.23 5.96
C THR A 32 3.75 -0.35 5.22
N ARG A 33 3.84 -0.52 3.89
CA ARG A 33 4.67 0.36 3.05
C ARG A 33 4.24 1.82 3.14
N ALA A 34 2.94 2.08 3.22
CA ALA A 34 2.41 3.44 3.37
C ALA A 34 2.96 4.06 4.66
N ASN A 35 2.81 3.38 5.79
CA ASN A 35 3.34 3.84 7.08
C ASN A 35 4.85 4.17 7.02
N TYR A 36 5.63 3.36 6.29
CA TYR A 36 7.07 3.60 6.14
C TYR A 36 7.37 4.82 5.26
N ARG A 37 6.63 5.01 4.15
CA ARG A 37 6.79 6.19 3.29
C ARG A 37 6.43 7.46 4.05
N ASP A 38 5.35 7.43 4.83
CA ASP A 38 4.95 8.55 5.68
C ASP A 38 6.06 8.85 6.70
N ALA A 39 6.61 7.83 7.37
CA ALA A 39 7.73 8.01 8.29
C ALA A 39 8.97 8.64 7.62
N VAL A 40 9.32 8.22 6.39
CA VAL A 40 10.41 8.81 5.60
C VAL A 40 10.15 10.29 5.31
N GLU A 41 8.91 10.63 4.95
CA GLU A 41 8.50 12.00 4.65
C GLU A 41 8.54 12.87 5.92
N GLU A 42 7.92 12.43 7.01
CA GLU A 42 7.90 13.12 8.30
C GLU A 42 9.33 13.34 8.85
N ARG A 43 10.22 12.35 8.75
CA ARG A 43 11.64 12.52 9.08
C ARG A 43 12.28 13.63 8.25
N SER A 44 11.96 13.71 6.96
CA SER A 44 12.51 14.73 6.07
C SER A 44 11.98 16.14 6.38
N ILE A 45 10.70 16.26 6.78
CA ILE A 45 10.09 17.50 7.27
C ILE A 45 10.84 17.96 8.52
N ALA A 46 11.11 17.04 9.45
CA ALA A 46 11.92 17.25 10.65
C ALA A 46 13.44 17.43 10.39
N LYS A 47 13.87 17.57 9.14
CA LYS A 47 15.27 17.75 8.71
C LYS A 47 16.18 16.60 9.14
N MET A 48 15.67 15.38 9.11
CA MET A 48 16.41 14.14 9.34
C MET A 48 16.47 13.30 8.09
N CYS A 49 17.53 12.50 7.95
CA CYS A 49 17.60 11.51 6.88
C CYS A 49 16.43 10.54 7.02
N GLY A 50 15.69 10.34 5.94
CA GLY A 50 14.53 9.45 5.89
C GLY A 50 14.87 7.99 6.14
N TYR A 51 16.13 7.58 6.03
CA TYR A 51 16.53 6.22 6.41
C TYR A 51 16.61 6.10 7.94
N PRO A 52 15.79 5.24 8.59
CA PRO A 52 15.62 5.31 10.05
C PRO A 52 16.86 5.01 10.90
N ILE A 53 17.81 4.21 10.40
CA ILE A 53 19.07 3.94 11.13
C ILE A 53 20.10 5.05 10.97
N CYS A 54 19.85 6.04 10.11
CA CYS A 54 20.80 7.10 9.81
C CYS A 54 20.56 8.31 10.73
N PRO A 55 21.54 8.68 11.58
CA PRO A 55 21.41 9.84 12.47
C PRO A 55 21.66 11.18 11.77
N ASN A 56 22.05 11.16 10.49
CA ASN A 56 22.40 12.38 9.77
C ASN A 56 21.19 13.29 9.59
N LYS A 57 21.41 14.58 9.82
CA LYS A 57 20.42 15.63 9.53
C LYS A 57 20.52 16.08 8.08
N LEU A 58 19.39 16.48 7.51
CA LEU A 58 19.32 17.07 6.18
C LEU A 58 19.58 18.57 6.28
N GLY A 59 20.42 19.09 5.39
CA GLY A 59 20.64 20.53 5.26
C GLY A 59 19.44 21.25 4.61
N LYS A 60 19.71 22.43 4.06
CA LYS A 60 18.71 23.16 3.26
C LYS A 60 18.29 22.32 2.06
N MET A 61 17.04 21.82 2.08
CA MET A 61 16.49 21.06 0.97
C MET A 61 16.23 21.98 -0.22
N PRO A 62 16.69 21.60 -1.43
CA PRO A 62 16.35 22.35 -2.64
C PRO A 62 14.84 22.35 -2.88
N THR A 63 14.27 23.50 -3.24
CA THR A 63 12.84 23.63 -3.59
C THR A 63 12.52 23.01 -4.94
N GLN A 64 13.47 22.98 -5.87
CA GLN A 64 13.30 22.46 -7.24
C GLN A 64 12.94 20.97 -7.27
N GLN A 65 11.74 20.60 -7.73
CA GLN A 65 11.26 19.22 -7.79
C GLN A 65 11.92 18.39 -8.91
N TYR A 66 12.10 18.97 -10.10
CA TYR A 66 12.56 18.22 -11.28
C TYR A 66 13.98 18.60 -11.69
N LYS A 67 14.78 17.62 -12.12
CA LYS A 67 16.12 17.82 -12.66
C LYS A 67 16.22 17.33 -14.11
N ILE A 68 16.59 18.22 -15.02
CA ILE A 68 16.81 17.88 -16.43
C ILE A 68 18.26 17.43 -16.63
N CYS A 69 18.46 16.28 -17.26
CA CYS A 69 19.75 15.81 -17.72
C CYS A 69 19.81 15.85 -19.24
N THR A 70 20.58 16.79 -19.78
CA THR A 70 20.77 16.97 -21.22
C THR A 70 21.59 15.84 -21.85
N LYS A 71 22.48 15.18 -21.08
CA LYS A 71 23.27 14.05 -21.58
C LYS A 71 22.42 12.85 -21.98
N THR A 72 21.32 12.61 -21.26
CA THR A 72 20.41 11.49 -21.49
C THR A 72 19.05 11.94 -21.99
N ASN A 73 18.83 13.24 -22.16
CA ASN A 73 17.53 13.86 -22.44
C ASN A 73 16.40 13.32 -21.53
N ARG A 74 16.66 13.27 -20.22
CA ARG A 74 15.70 12.76 -19.21
C ARG A 74 15.40 13.81 -18.15
N VAL A 75 14.14 13.85 -17.71
CA VAL A 75 13.68 14.62 -16.55
C VAL A 75 13.55 13.66 -15.37
N TYR A 76 14.25 13.95 -14.27
CA TYR A 76 14.20 13.17 -13.04
C TYR A 76 13.36 13.88 -12.00
N ASP A 77 12.46 13.16 -11.35
CA ASP A 77 11.80 13.64 -10.13
C ASP A 77 12.73 13.44 -8.93
N MET A 78 13.03 14.54 -8.24
CA MET A 78 13.91 14.57 -7.09
C MET A 78 13.16 14.49 -5.76
N THR A 79 11.82 14.44 -5.76
CA THR A 79 10.97 14.49 -4.56
C THR A 79 11.42 13.48 -3.52
N GLU A 80 11.41 12.19 -3.86
CA GLU A 80 11.81 11.14 -2.92
C GLU A 80 13.31 11.17 -2.60
N ARG A 81 14.16 11.52 -3.58
CA ARG A 81 15.61 11.51 -3.38
C ARG A 81 16.04 12.53 -2.34
N LYS A 82 15.36 13.68 -2.26
CA LYS A 82 15.70 14.75 -1.30
C LYS A 82 15.58 14.30 0.15
N CYS A 83 14.73 13.32 0.46
CA CYS A 83 14.53 12.82 1.82
C CYS A 83 15.76 12.13 2.41
N PHE A 84 16.87 11.97 1.68
CA PHE A 84 18.03 11.20 2.11
C PHE A 84 19.34 11.98 2.01
N CYS A 85 20.22 11.78 2.99
CA CYS A 85 21.52 12.46 3.04
C CYS A 85 22.50 11.96 1.95
N SER A 86 22.32 10.73 1.46
CA SER A 86 23.22 10.10 0.49
C SER A 86 22.48 9.13 -0.44
N ASN A 87 23.15 8.75 -1.55
CA ASN A 87 22.62 7.71 -2.44
C ASN A 87 22.56 6.34 -1.76
N PHE A 88 23.44 6.08 -0.78
CA PHE A 88 23.42 4.87 0.02
C PHE A 88 22.12 4.80 0.83
N CYS A 89 21.81 5.84 1.62
CA CYS A 89 20.60 5.87 2.45
C CYS A 89 19.32 5.77 1.60
N TYR A 90 19.30 6.43 0.43
CA TYR A 90 18.18 6.29 -0.50
C TYR A 90 17.98 4.83 -0.94
N LYS A 91 19.04 4.18 -1.42
CA LYS A 91 18.98 2.80 -1.89
C LYS A 91 18.63 1.82 -0.77
N ALA A 92 19.30 1.92 0.37
CA ALA A 92 19.06 1.06 1.53
C ALA A 92 17.61 1.20 2.04
N SER A 93 17.11 2.43 2.12
CA SER A 93 15.72 2.69 2.49
C SER A 93 14.72 2.11 1.49
N LYS A 94 15.00 2.22 0.18
CA LYS A 94 14.12 1.65 -0.86
C LYS A 94 14.13 0.13 -0.85
N GLU A 95 15.28 -0.47 -0.58
CA GLU A 95 15.38 -1.92 -0.43
C GLU A 95 14.60 -2.41 0.80
N PHE A 96 14.67 -1.68 1.91
CA PHE A 96 13.84 -1.98 3.08
C PHE A 96 12.33 -1.83 2.77
N GLU A 97 11.93 -0.76 2.07
CA GLU A 97 10.53 -0.53 1.70
C GLU A 97 9.92 -1.70 0.92
N VAL A 98 10.67 -2.31 -0.01
CA VAL A 98 10.17 -3.45 -0.80
C VAL A 98 10.05 -4.73 0.02
N GLN A 99 10.82 -4.89 1.10
CA GLN A 99 10.73 -6.02 2.01
C GLN A 99 9.49 -5.96 2.92
N ILE A 100 8.92 -4.77 3.14
CA ILE A 100 7.68 -4.62 3.91
C ILE A 100 6.51 -5.26 3.15
N SER A 101 5.79 -6.14 3.83
CA SER A 101 4.67 -6.87 3.23
C SER A 101 3.54 -5.94 2.78
N LYS A 102 3.02 -6.19 1.58
CA LYS A 102 1.87 -5.47 1.00
C LYS A 102 0.54 -5.89 1.66
N THR A 103 0.54 -7.05 2.31
CA THR A 103 -0.64 -7.59 2.98
C THR A 103 -0.95 -6.77 4.21
N HIS A 104 -2.23 -6.41 4.35
CA HIS A 104 -2.75 -5.72 5.52
C HIS A 104 -2.37 -6.44 6.82
N LEU A 105 -2.09 -5.68 7.88
CA LEU A 105 -1.57 -6.21 9.15
C LEU A 105 -2.44 -7.33 9.74
N TRP A 106 -3.77 -7.24 9.62
CA TRP A 106 -4.72 -8.25 10.13
C TRP A 106 -4.77 -9.56 9.33
N ARG A 107 -4.17 -9.60 8.13
CA ARG A 107 -4.06 -10.80 7.29
C ARG A 107 -2.70 -11.46 7.40
N ARG A 108 -1.76 -10.91 8.15
CA ARG A 108 -0.43 -11.50 8.32
C ARG A 108 -0.52 -12.63 9.36
N PRO A 109 0.01 -13.83 9.05
CA PRO A 109 -0.01 -14.92 10.01
C PRO A 109 0.73 -14.49 11.27
N HIS A 110 0.02 -14.46 12.40
CA HIS A 110 0.64 -14.23 13.69
C HIS A 110 1.52 -15.43 13.99
N ALA A 111 2.81 -15.19 14.27
CA ALA A 111 3.75 -16.26 14.60
C ALA A 111 3.35 -17.07 15.86
N SER A 112 2.32 -16.65 16.60
CA SER A 112 1.78 -17.30 17.79
C SER A 112 0.50 -18.12 17.58
N GLU A 113 -0.08 -18.19 16.39
CA GLU A 113 -1.34 -18.93 16.18
C GLU A 113 -1.29 -19.79 14.91
N ARG A 114 -0.53 -20.89 14.97
CA ARG A 114 -0.68 -22.02 14.03
C ARG A 114 -1.82 -22.96 14.45
N SER A 115 -2.98 -22.42 14.77
CA SER A 115 -4.18 -23.19 15.08
C SER A 115 -5.42 -22.46 14.59
N GLY A 116 -5.57 -22.35 13.27
CA GLY A 116 -6.83 -21.98 12.63
C GLY A 116 -7.32 -23.17 11.84
N GLU A 117 -8.39 -23.79 12.29
CA GLU A 117 -9.12 -24.85 11.59
C GLU A 117 -9.67 -24.31 10.26
N GLU A 118 -9.62 -25.12 9.19
CA GLU A 118 -10.25 -24.78 7.92
C GLU A 118 -11.75 -24.59 8.12
N VAL A 119 -12.25 -23.38 7.86
CA VAL A 119 -13.68 -23.15 7.74
C VAL A 119 -14.04 -23.34 6.26
N MET A 120 -14.75 -24.43 5.97
CA MET A 120 -15.42 -24.63 4.69
C MET A 120 -16.35 -23.45 4.42
N LEU A 121 -16.06 -22.69 3.35
CA LEU A 121 -17.02 -21.74 2.81
C LEU A 121 -18.25 -22.53 2.36
N SER A 122 -19.40 -22.26 2.97
CA SER A 122 -20.67 -22.78 2.46
C SER A 122 -20.88 -22.21 1.06
N GLU A 123 -20.87 -23.09 0.05
CA GLU A 123 -21.29 -22.78 -1.31
C GLU A 123 -22.82 -22.57 -1.36
N THR A 124 -23.32 -21.54 -0.70
CA THR A 124 -24.57 -20.93 -1.14
C THR A 124 -24.21 -20.05 -2.32
N HIS A 125 -24.34 -20.63 -3.52
CA HIS A 125 -24.21 -19.93 -4.79
C HIS A 125 -25.21 -18.77 -4.77
N LEU A 126 -24.71 -17.53 -4.76
CA LEU A 126 -25.54 -16.36 -5.00
C LEU A 126 -26.20 -16.56 -6.36
N LYS A 127 -27.52 -16.56 -6.38
CA LYS A 127 -28.27 -16.68 -7.62
C LYS A 127 -28.44 -15.29 -8.20
N GLU A 128 -28.54 -15.20 -9.52
CA GLU A 128 -28.73 -13.92 -10.23
C GLU A 128 -29.99 -13.16 -9.75
N GLU A 129 -30.96 -13.87 -9.15
CA GLU A 129 -32.17 -13.31 -8.53
C GLU A 129 -31.95 -12.44 -7.28
N ASP A 130 -30.77 -12.52 -6.63
CA ASP A 130 -30.45 -11.72 -5.43
C ASP A 130 -29.84 -10.33 -5.75
N ILE A 131 -29.54 -10.05 -7.02
CA ILE A 131 -28.78 -8.85 -7.43
C ILE A 131 -29.68 -7.76 -8.03
N ASP A 132 -30.87 -8.08 -8.54
CA ASP A 132 -31.73 -7.07 -9.19
C ASP A 132 -33.13 -7.03 -8.57
N SER A 133 -33.34 -6.09 -7.65
CA SER A 133 -34.67 -5.63 -7.24
C SER A 133 -34.60 -4.23 -6.60
N PRO A 134 -34.59 -3.15 -7.40
CA PRO A 134 -35.35 -1.97 -7.04
C PRO A 134 -36.84 -2.34 -7.14
N LEU A 135 -37.54 -2.23 -6.02
CA LEU A 135 -38.97 -2.50 -5.85
C LEU A 135 -39.84 -2.01 -7.02
N THR A 136 -40.82 -2.84 -7.39
CA THR A 136 -41.94 -2.52 -8.27
C THR A 136 -42.59 -1.17 -7.96
N ALA A 137 -42.74 -0.35 -9.00
CA ALA A 137 -44.04 0.23 -9.37
C ALA A 137 -44.08 0.35 -10.90
N GLN A 138 -44.99 -0.22 -11.69
CA GLN A 138 -46.21 -1.01 -11.54
C GLN A 138 -46.44 -1.69 -12.94
N PRO A 139 -47.45 -2.57 -13.10
CA PRO A 139 -47.45 -3.72 -14.00
C PRO A 139 -48.18 -3.51 -15.34
N GLU A 140 -48.26 -4.62 -16.10
CA GLU A 140 -49.29 -5.07 -17.07
C GLU A 140 -48.69 -5.42 -18.45
N GLU A 141 -48.52 -6.72 -18.74
CA GLU A 141 -49.46 -7.59 -19.50
C GLU A 141 -49.27 -7.38 -21.01
N HIS A 142 -49.17 -8.33 -21.93
CA HIS A 142 -49.23 -9.80 -21.98
C HIS A 142 -49.13 -10.13 -23.50
N ARG A 143 -48.64 -11.33 -23.87
CA ARG A 143 -48.81 -12.02 -25.18
C ARG A 143 -48.08 -11.45 -26.41
N SER A 144 -47.61 -12.26 -27.37
CA SER A 144 -47.33 -13.69 -27.51
C SER A 144 -46.84 -13.89 -28.96
N SER A 145 -45.99 -14.90 -29.14
CA SER A 145 -45.95 -15.79 -30.32
C SER A 145 -45.18 -15.38 -31.59
N SER A 146 -44.18 -16.22 -31.85
CA SER A 146 -44.00 -17.02 -33.08
C SER A 146 -42.97 -16.59 -34.14
N GLN A 147 -41.95 -17.47 -34.24
CA GLN A 147 -41.45 -18.17 -35.43
C GLN A 147 -40.49 -17.48 -36.43
N CYS A 148 -39.25 -18.00 -36.40
CA CYS A 148 -38.43 -18.56 -37.49
C CYS A 148 -38.41 -17.90 -38.90
N LEU A 149 -37.21 -17.59 -39.44
CA LEU A 149 -36.54 -18.30 -40.57
C LEU A 149 -35.45 -17.45 -41.27
N ALA A 150 -34.66 -18.15 -42.09
CA ALA A 150 -33.30 -17.93 -42.59
C ALA A 150 -33.12 -17.01 -43.84
N ALA A 151 -31.84 -16.94 -44.27
CA ALA A 151 -31.27 -16.48 -45.57
C ALA A 151 -30.98 -14.96 -45.67
N GLY A 152 -29.91 -14.45 -46.28
CA GLY A 152 -28.90 -14.99 -47.21
C GLY A 152 -28.70 -13.97 -48.35
N GLY A 153 -27.44 -13.61 -48.67
CA GLY A 153 -27.04 -12.80 -49.85
C GLY A 153 -27.25 -11.28 -49.68
N THR A 154 -26.40 -10.39 -50.18
CA THR A 154 -25.25 -10.44 -51.11
C THR A 154 -24.29 -9.31 -50.75
#